data_AF-A0A937WEF2-F1
#
_entry.id   AF-A0A937WEF2-F1
#
_cell.length_a   1.000
_cell.length_b   1.000
_cell.length_c   1.000
_cell.angle_alpha   90.00
_cell.angle_beta   90.00
_cell.angle_gamma   90.00
#
_symmetry.space_group_name_H-M   'P 1'
#
loop_
_entity.id
_entity.type
_entity.pdbx_description
1 polymer ?
#
loop_
_entity_poly.entity_id
_entity_poly.type
_entity_poly.pdbx_seq_one_letter_code
_entity_poly.pdbx_strand_id
1 'polypeptide(L)'
;MNLKSLFVAFLKFTLQFFLLHLCDFLRFNQKFSKARRINLESLKNFLDEAKIKRGEVLPLEVEAQVDNGATSVVFPKDVAERLNLAVARKTWVKYANQTFSFPKRKSSIIKKRRGIYSIEKREQKEVVRGLVIEILGRSTICEAIVEPERKTALVGQFVLEVLDLWIDSKNGKLIPNPESPDMPLLDEI
;
A
#
# COMPACT_ATOMS: atom_id res chain seq x y z
N MET A 1 -10.31 -26.15 44.75
CA MET A 1 -9.90 -25.15 43.73
C MET A 1 -10.26 -23.76 44.24
N ASN A 2 -9.29 -22.86 44.44
CA ASN A 2 -9.53 -21.54 45.02
C ASN A 2 -9.80 -20.50 43.91
N LEU A 3 -10.72 -19.56 44.15
CA LEU A 3 -11.15 -18.50 43.22
C LEU A 3 -9.96 -17.70 42.63
N LYS A 4 -8.87 -17.54 43.39
CA LYS A 4 -7.62 -16.92 42.91
C LYS A 4 -6.94 -17.71 41.78
N SER A 5 -7.01 -19.04 41.81
CA SER A 5 -6.46 -19.91 40.77
C SER A 5 -7.30 -19.88 39.50
N LEU A 6 -8.62 -19.68 39.61
CA LEU A 6 -9.52 -19.58 38.47
C LEU A 6 -9.34 -18.24 37.74
N PHE A 7 -9.12 -17.15 38.48
CA PHE A 7 -8.87 -15.83 37.91
C PHE A 7 -7.52 -15.75 37.18
N VAL A 8 -6.47 -16.36 37.73
CA VAL A 8 -5.15 -16.42 37.07
C VAL A 8 -5.20 -17.28 35.80
N ALA A 9 -5.98 -18.37 35.79
CA ALA A 9 -6.18 -19.18 34.59
C ALA A 9 -6.96 -18.43 33.50
N PHE A 10 -7.99 -17.68 33.90
CA PHE A 10 -8.78 -16.85 32.98
C PHE A 10 -7.96 -15.71 32.37
N LEU A 11 -7.17 -15.02 33.20
CA LEU A 11 -6.29 -13.93 32.73
C LEU A 11 -5.16 -14.45 31.84
N LYS A 12 -4.62 -15.65 32.10
CA LYS A 12 -3.64 -16.30 31.21
C LYS A 12 -4.26 -16.71 29.88
N PHE A 13 -5.49 -17.22 29.89
CA PHE A 13 -6.18 -17.64 28.67
C PHE A 13 -6.49 -16.44 27.75
N THR A 14 -6.97 -15.33 28.32
CA THR A 14 -7.23 -14.11 27.55
C THR A 14 -5.96 -13.42 27.07
N LEU A 15 -4.88 -13.39 27.87
CA LEU A 15 -3.59 -12.87 27.41
C LEU A 15 -2.99 -13.73 26.29
N GLN A 16 -3.09 -15.06 26.40
CA GLN A 16 -2.60 -15.99 25.38
C GLN A 16 -3.36 -15.82 24.06
N PHE A 17 -4.69 -15.66 24.12
CA PHE A 17 -5.54 -15.43 22.95
C PHE A 17 -5.25 -14.06 22.30
N PHE A 18 -5.04 -13.02 23.12
CA PHE A 18 -4.66 -11.69 22.63
C PHE A 18 -3.26 -11.69 22.01
N LEU A 19 -2.30 -12.41 22.59
CA LEU A 19 -0.95 -12.60 22.04
C LEU A 19 -0.95 -13.40 20.73
N LEU A 20 -1.85 -14.37 20.56
CA LEU A 20 -2.03 -15.12 19.31
C LEU A 20 -2.58 -14.21 18.19
N HIS A 21 -3.62 -13.41 18.45
CA HIS A 21 -4.11 -12.44 17.47
C HIS A 21 -3.13 -11.28 17.20
N LEU A 22 -2.36 -10.85 18.21
CA LEU A 22 -1.27 -9.89 17.99
C LEU A 22 -0.14 -10.50 17.15
N CYS A 23 0.12 -11.80 17.28
CA CYS A 23 1.11 -12.49 16.46
C CYS A 23 0.67 -12.60 15.00
N ASP A 24 -0.61 -12.78 14.72
CA ASP A 24 -1.13 -12.79 13.33
C ASP A 24 -1.11 -11.37 12.74
N PHE A 25 -1.46 -10.35 13.52
CA PHE A 25 -1.35 -8.94 13.13
C PHE A 25 0.10 -8.48 12.92
N LEU A 26 1.04 -8.96 13.76
CA LEU A 26 2.47 -8.66 13.63
C LEU A 26 3.18 -9.53 12.57
N ARG A 27 2.66 -10.72 12.24
CA ARG A 27 3.11 -11.54 11.11
C ARG A 27 2.67 -10.96 9.77
N PHE A 28 1.52 -10.28 9.72
CA PHE A 28 1.10 -9.52 8.54
C PHE A 28 2.02 -8.31 8.26
N ASN A 29 2.64 -7.75 9.31
CA ASN A 29 3.52 -6.57 9.21
C ASN A 29 5.03 -6.87 9.22
N GLN A 30 5.46 -8.13 9.23
CA GLN A 30 6.89 -8.47 9.18
C GLN A 30 7.34 -8.99 7.82
N LYS A 31 8.10 -8.13 7.13
CA LYS A 31 9.13 -8.43 6.12
C LYS A 31 8.64 -8.82 4.72
N PHE A 32 8.33 -7.83 3.89
CA PHE A 32 8.49 -7.97 2.43
C PHE A 32 9.19 -6.76 1.81
N SER A 33 10.47 -6.56 2.17
CA SER A 33 11.34 -5.55 1.53
C SER A 33 11.90 -6.02 0.18
N LYS A 34 11.03 -6.42 -0.75
CA LYS A 34 11.37 -6.50 -2.17
C LYS A 34 10.17 -5.99 -2.94
N ALA A 35 10.28 -4.75 -3.40
CA ALA A 35 9.39 -4.13 -4.39
C ALA A 35 9.10 -5.11 -5.53
N ARG A 36 7.90 -5.69 -5.57
CA ARG A 36 7.49 -6.59 -6.65
C ARG A 36 6.85 -5.77 -7.74
N ARG A 37 7.31 -5.96 -8.98
CA ARG A 37 6.78 -5.27 -10.14
C ARG A 37 5.73 -6.14 -10.80
N ILE A 38 4.58 -5.55 -11.11
CA ILE A 38 3.47 -6.15 -11.83
C ILE A 38 3.16 -5.31 -13.06
N ASN A 39 2.59 -5.92 -14.09
CA ASN A 39 1.98 -5.15 -15.17
C ASN A 39 0.52 -4.85 -14.79
N LEU A 40 0.13 -3.59 -14.86
CA LEU A 40 -1.26 -3.17 -14.76
C LEU A 40 -1.79 -3.13 -16.19
N GLU A 41 -2.53 -4.18 -16.56
CA GLU A 41 -2.96 -4.44 -17.94
C GLU A 41 -4.03 -3.45 -18.42
N SER A 42 -4.75 -2.80 -17.51
CA SER A 42 -5.90 -1.99 -17.88
C SER A 42 -6.12 -0.87 -16.86
N LEU A 43 -5.51 0.28 -17.14
CA LEU A 43 -5.81 1.54 -16.48
C LEU A 43 -6.67 2.41 -17.39
N LYS A 44 -7.74 2.99 -16.83
CA LYS A 44 -8.69 3.79 -17.59
C LYS A 44 -9.06 5.04 -16.80
N ASN A 45 -9.48 6.07 -17.52
CA ASN A 45 -10.23 7.17 -16.94
C ASN A 45 -11.72 6.82 -17.00
N PHE A 46 -12.39 6.89 -15.86
CA PHE A 46 -13.83 6.64 -15.75
C PHE A 46 -14.64 7.52 -16.73
N LEU A 47 -14.21 8.76 -16.96
CA LEU A 47 -14.90 9.68 -17.89
C LEU A 47 -14.73 9.28 -19.36
N ASP A 48 -13.73 8.47 -19.69
CA ASP A 48 -13.48 8.00 -21.06
C ASP A 48 -14.07 6.62 -21.34
N GLU A 49 -14.80 6.00 -20.39
CA GLU A 49 -15.32 4.63 -20.55
C GLU A 49 -16.16 4.44 -21.82
N ALA A 50 -17.00 5.42 -22.16
CA ALA A 50 -17.79 5.38 -23.39
C ALA A 50 -16.91 5.44 -24.65
N LYS A 51 -15.82 6.22 -24.63
CA LYS A 51 -14.84 6.30 -25.74
C LYS A 51 -14.07 4.98 -25.86
N ILE A 52 -13.72 4.37 -24.74
CA ILE A 52 -13.04 3.06 -24.69
C ILE A 52 -13.94 1.98 -25.30
N LYS A 53 -15.23 1.94 -24.93
CA LYS A 53 -16.21 1.00 -25.51
C LYS A 53 -16.38 1.18 -27.03
N ARG A 54 -16.17 2.39 -27.54
CA ARG A 54 -16.19 2.69 -28.98
C ARG A 54 -14.82 2.50 -29.66
N GLY A 55 -13.78 2.13 -28.92
CA GLY A 55 -12.41 1.96 -29.45
C GLY A 55 -11.68 3.26 -29.77
N GLU A 56 -12.18 4.41 -29.32
CA GLU A 56 -11.59 5.73 -29.57
C GLU A 56 -10.40 6.03 -28.62
N VAL A 57 -10.41 5.39 -27.44
CA VAL A 57 -9.35 5.48 -26.43
C VAL A 57 -8.99 4.07 -26.01
N LEU A 58 -7.69 3.78 -25.91
CA LEU A 58 -7.21 2.48 -25.43
C LEU A 58 -6.92 2.55 -23.93
N PRO A 59 -7.17 1.45 -23.17
CA PRO A 59 -6.64 1.31 -21.82
C PRO A 59 -5.12 1.48 -21.81
N LEU A 60 -4.62 2.04 -20.72
CA LEU A 60 -3.19 2.24 -20.54
C LEU A 60 -2.60 1.07 -19.76
N GLU A 61 -1.55 0.46 -20.32
CA GLU A 61 -0.70 -0.50 -19.63
C GLU A 61 0.47 0.20 -18.94
N VAL A 62 0.71 -0.11 -17.66
CA VAL A 62 1.88 0.41 -16.92
C VAL A 62 2.47 -0.63 -15.99
N GLU A 63 3.79 -0.58 -15.81
CA GLU A 63 4.44 -1.32 -14.75
C GLU A 63 4.25 -0.62 -13.40
N ALA A 64 3.86 -1.38 -12.39
CA ALA A 64 3.65 -0.89 -11.03
C ALA A 64 4.40 -1.72 -9.99
N GLN A 65 4.88 -1.06 -8.95
CA GLN A 65 5.39 -1.69 -7.75
C GLN A 65 4.23 -1.95 -6.78
N VAL A 66 4.13 -3.16 -6.27
CA VAL A 66 3.24 -3.46 -5.14
C VAL A 66 3.95 -3.09 -3.83
N ASP A 67 3.28 -2.31 -2.99
CA ASP A 67 3.80 -1.87 -1.69
C ASP A 67 2.69 -1.89 -0.63
N ASN A 68 2.70 -2.91 0.23
CA ASN A 68 1.74 -3.04 1.33
C ASN A 68 1.98 -2.02 2.46
N GLY A 69 3.12 -1.33 2.46
CA GLY A 69 3.39 -0.20 3.36
C GLY A 69 2.75 1.11 2.90
N ALA A 70 2.18 1.16 1.69
CA ALA A 70 1.47 2.30 1.17
C ALA A 70 -0.04 2.04 1.18
N THR A 71 -0.82 3.02 1.63
CA THR A 71 -2.29 2.89 1.65
C THR A 71 -2.91 3.05 0.26
N SER A 72 -2.34 3.92 -0.59
CA SER A 72 -2.99 4.40 -1.83
C SER A 72 -2.18 4.10 -3.08
N VAL A 73 -2.81 4.28 -4.25
CA VAL A 73 -2.11 4.27 -5.55
C VAL A 73 -1.27 5.54 -5.68
N VAL A 74 -0.05 5.41 -6.22
CA VAL A 74 0.82 6.54 -6.53
C VAL A 74 1.28 6.45 -7.98
N PHE A 75 1.08 7.50 -8.76
CA PHE A 75 1.49 7.56 -10.15
C PHE A 75 2.63 8.55 -10.40
N PRO A 76 3.56 8.20 -11.31
CA PRO A 76 4.33 9.17 -12.05
C PRO A 76 3.43 10.22 -12.70
N LYS A 77 3.93 11.45 -12.83
CA LYS A 77 3.15 12.54 -13.44
C LYS A 77 2.72 12.22 -14.88
N ASP A 78 3.59 11.63 -15.68
CA ASP A 78 3.29 11.26 -17.07
C ASP A 78 2.16 10.22 -17.18
N VAL A 79 2.08 9.27 -16.24
CA VAL A 79 0.99 8.28 -16.21
C VAL A 79 -0.34 8.95 -15.93
N ALA A 80 -0.39 9.87 -14.94
CA ALA A 80 -1.61 10.60 -14.62
C ALA A 80 -2.07 11.51 -15.77
N GLU A 81 -1.12 12.16 -16.47
CA GLU A 81 -1.39 12.99 -17.65
C GLU A 81 -1.88 12.18 -18.85
N ARG A 82 -1.27 11.01 -19.12
CA ARG A 82 -1.70 10.11 -20.21
C ARG A 82 -3.11 9.57 -20.01
N LEU A 83 -3.51 9.33 -18.76
CA LEU A 83 -4.88 8.96 -18.40
C LEU A 83 -5.82 10.18 -18.38
N ASN A 84 -5.30 11.40 -18.49
CA ASN A 84 -6.08 12.64 -18.43
C ASN A 84 -6.98 12.72 -17.18
N LEU A 85 -6.47 12.27 -16.03
CA LEU A 85 -7.26 12.21 -14.80
C LEU A 85 -7.45 13.61 -14.21
N ALA A 86 -8.65 13.88 -13.71
CA ALA A 86 -8.95 15.16 -13.09
C ALA A 86 -8.28 15.28 -11.71
N VAL A 87 -7.58 16.40 -11.48
CA VAL A 87 -7.06 16.76 -10.15
C VAL A 87 -8.25 17.06 -9.23
N ALA A 88 -8.34 16.34 -8.12
CA ALA A 88 -9.42 16.46 -7.15
C ALA A 88 -9.04 17.38 -5.98
N ARG A 89 -7.84 17.19 -5.42
CA ARG A 89 -7.33 17.96 -4.26
C ARG A 89 -5.81 17.89 -4.18
N LYS A 90 -5.24 18.58 -3.19
CA LYS A 90 -3.87 18.33 -2.70
C LYS A 90 -3.94 17.65 -1.33
N THR A 91 -2.99 16.76 -1.05
CA THR A 91 -2.88 16.06 0.24
C THR A 91 -1.43 16.06 0.74
N TRP A 92 -1.25 15.97 2.06
CA TRP A 92 0.06 15.79 2.66
C TRP A 92 0.44 14.31 2.63
N VAL A 93 1.53 13.99 1.94
CA VAL A 93 2.08 12.64 1.86
C VAL A 93 3.23 12.52 2.86
N LYS A 94 3.19 11.46 3.66
CA LYS A 94 4.28 11.09 4.58
C LYS A 94 5.12 9.99 3.95
N TYR A 95 6.43 10.19 3.91
CA TYR A 95 7.36 9.18 3.42
C TYR A 95 7.98 8.39 4.58
N ALA A 96 8.28 7.12 4.32
CA ALA A 96 9.10 6.33 5.24
C ALA A 96 10.54 6.89 5.21
N ASN A 97 11.00 7.44 6.34
CA ASN A 97 12.38 7.94 6.44
C ASN A 97 13.36 6.80 6.69
N GLN A 98 14.52 6.88 6.04
CA GLN A 98 15.72 6.16 6.45
C GLN A 98 16.44 7.00 7.52
N THR A 99 16.88 6.37 8.60
CA THR A 99 17.55 7.03 9.74
C THR A 99 18.92 7.60 9.33
N PHE A 100 19.16 8.89 9.61
CA PHE A 100 20.49 9.51 9.43
C PHE A 100 21.34 9.36 10.70
N SER A 101 22.52 8.75 10.56
CA SER A 101 23.56 8.78 11.59
C SER A 101 24.62 9.84 11.24
N PHE A 102 24.80 10.86 12.07
CA PHE A 102 25.91 11.81 11.88
C PHE A 102 27.27 11.14 12.15
N PRO A 103 28.32 11.43 11.35
CA PRO A 103 29.67 10.95 11.62
C PRO A 103 30.22 11.54 12.92
N LYS A 104 30.99 10.74 13.66
CA LYS A 104 31.65 11.14 14.93
C LYS A 104 32.50 12.39 14.69
N ARG A 105 32.15 13.54 15.26
CA ARG A 105 33.11 14.65 15.39
C ARG A 105 34.22 14.22 16.35
N LYS A 106 35.47 14.30 15.89
CA LYS A 106 36.67 14.21 16.73
C LYS A 106 36.79 15.52 17.54
N SER A 107 36.00 15.71 18.58
CA SER A 107 36.36 16.65 19.63
C SER A 107 36.03 16.07 20.99
N SER A 108 37.04 16.08 21.84
CA SER A 108 37.19 15.33 23.09
C SER A 108 36.27 15.82 24.24
N ILE A 109 35.28 16.68 23.98
CA ILE A 109 34.58 17.45 25.02
C ILE A 109 33.06 17.17 25.09
N ILE A 110 32.47 16.51 24.09
CA ILE A 110 31.03 16.16 24.16
C ILE A 110 30.91 14.66 24.46
N LYS A 111 30.67 14.34 25.74
CA LYS A 111 30.28 12.99 26.18
C LYS A 111 29.16 12.46 25.28
N LYS A 112 29.41 11.30 24.67
CA LYS A 112 28.52 10.43 23.89
C LYS A 112 27.03 10.59 24.26
N ARG A 113 26.25 11.34 23.46
CA ARG A 113 24.84 11.06 23.23
C ARG A 113 24.63 10.90 21.72
N ARG A 114 24.53 9.64 21.27
CA ARG A 114 23.99 9.32 19.95
C ARG A 114 22.48 9.58 20.01
N GLY A 115 22.05 10.76 19.60
CA GLY A 115 20.65 10.99 19.28
C GLY A 115 20.46 10.75 17.78
N ILE A 116 19.85 9.63 17.39
CA ILE A 116 19.29 9.49 16.05
C ILE A 116 17.95 10.23 16.11
N TYR A 117 17.85 11.37 15.42
CA TYR A 117 16.57 12.05 15.23
C TYR A 117 15.98 11.59 13.91
N SER A 118 14.75 11.08 13.94
CA SER A 118 13.95 10.80 12.74
C SER A 118 13.11 12.03 12.44
N ILE A 119 13.39 12.74 11.36
CA ILE A 119 12.57 13.89 10.92
C ILE A 119 11.62 13.42 9.84
N GLU A 120 10.32 13.25 10.16
CA GLU A 120 9.27 12.89 9.20
C GLU A 120 9.26 13.81 7.98
N LYS A 121 9.62 13.28 6.80
CA LYS A 121 9.49 14.04 5.55
C LYS A 121 8.03 14.03 5.12
N ARG A 122 7.46 15.23 4.95
CA ARG A 122 6.11 15.42 4.40
C ARG A 122 6.14 16.41 3.25
N GLU A 123 5.39 16.11 2.20
CA GLU A 123 5.23 17.01 1.04
C GLU A 123 3.75 17.07 0.62
N GLN A 124 3.33 18.20 0.04
CA GLN A 124 2.02 18.28 -0.60
C GLN A 124 2.09 17.69 -2.00
N LYS A 125 1.14 16.82 -2.32
CA LYS A 125 1.01 16.19 -3.64
C LYS A 125 -0.43 16.30 -4.12
N GLU A 126 -0.59 16.32 -5.43
CA GLU A 126 -1.90 16.29 -6.06
C GLU A 126 -2.51 14.90 -5.96
N VAL A 127 -3.82 14.87 -5.79
CA VAL A 127 -4.63 13.66 -5.83
C VAL A 127 -5.53 13.76 -7.05
N VAL A 128 -5.45 12.78 -7.93
CA VAL A 128 -6.32 12.64 -9.09
C VAL A 128 -7.40 11.61 -8.83
N ARG A 129 -8.57 11.79 -9.46
CA ARG A 129 -9.76 10.94 -9.27
C ARG A 129 -10.23 10.32 -10.57
N GLY A 130 -11.09 9.30 -10.44
CA GLY A 130 -11.71 8.62 -11.58
C GLY A 130 -10.78 7.62 -12.25
N LEU A 131 -9.75 7.15 -11.54
CA LEU A 131 -8.92 6.05 -12.00
C LEU A 131 -9.73 4.76 -11.91
N VAL A 132 -9.91 4.08 -13.02
CA VAL A 132 -10.34 2.68 -13.05
C VAL A 132 -9.09 1.84 -13.21
N ILE A 133 -8.85 0.93 -12.27
CA ILE A 133 -7.75 -0.03 -12.31
C ILE A 133 -8.32 -1.43 -12.38
N GLU A 134 -7.79 -2.23 -13.29
CA GLU A 134 -8.15 -3.63 -13.48
C GLU A 134 -6.91 -4.51 -13.37
N ILE A 135 -6.99 -5.52 -12.50
CA ILE A 135 -5.92 -6.48 -12.23
C ILE A 135 -6.56 -7.87 -12.14
N LEU A 136 -6.05 -8.82 -12.92
CA LEU A 136 -6.53 -10.21 -12.95
C LEU A 136 -8.05 -10.32 -13.15
N GLY A 137 -8.60 -9.49 -14.06
CA GLY A 137 -10.03 -9.45 -14.38
C GLY A 137 -10.93 -8.83 -13.30
N ARG A 138 -10.36 -8.29 -12.22
CA ARG A 138 -11.08 -7.58 -11.16
C ARG A 138 -10.80 -6.09 -11.28
N SER A 139 -11.83 -5.26 -11.18
CA SER A 139 -11.71 -3.81 -11.37
C SER A 139 -12.28 -3.00 -10.22
N THR A 140 -11.67 -1.85 -9.93
CA THR A 140 -12.19 -0.87 -8.97
C THR A 140 -11.95 0.57 -9.44
N ILE A 141 -12.71 1.51 -8.90
CA ILE A 141 -12.51 2.95 -9.08
C ILE A 141 -11.82 3.49 -7.85
N CYS A 142 -10.71 4.20 -8.02
CA CYS A 142 -9.98 4.78 -6.91
C CYS A 142 -9.36 6.14 -7.26
N GLU A 143 -8.72 6.73 -6.25
CA GLU A 143 -7.89 7.92 -6.40
C GLU A 143 -6.41 7.54 -6.44
N ALA A 144 -5.61 8.36 -7.10
CA ALA A 144 -4.16 8.21 -7.12
C ALA A 144 -3.46 9.51 -6.70
N ILE A 145 -2.35 9.36 -5.98
CA ILE A 145 -1.46 10.47 -5.66
C ILE A 145 -0.46 10.65 -6.81
N VAL A 146 -0.24 11.88 -7.25
CA VAL A 146 0.74 12.20 -8.29
C VAL A 146 2.08 12.55 -7.65
N GLU A 147 3.10 11.76 -7.98
CA GLU A 147 4.49 11.98 -7.57
C GLU A 147 5.36 12.26 -8.80
N PRO A 148 5.68 13.53 -9.09
CA PRO A 148 6.38 13.91 -10.32
C PRO A 148 7.75 13.24 -10.51
N GLU A 149 8.47 12.99 -9.42
CA GLU A 149 9.82 12.41 -9.46
C GLU A 149 9.81 10.87 -9.49
N ARG A 150 8.63 10.25 -9.39
CA ARG A 150 8.49 8.79 -9.39
C ARG A 150 8.55 8.26 -10.82
N LYS A 151 9.27 7.16 -11.02
CA LYS A 151 9.48 6.54 -12.35
C LYS A 151 8.53 5.38 -12.67
N THR A 152 7.90 4.81 -11.65
CA THR A 152 7.06 3.61 -11.75
C THR A 152 5.78 3.84 -10.98
N ALA A 153 4.65 3.24 -11.37
CA ALA A 153 3.46 3.29 -10.55
C ALA A 153 3.67 2.53 -9.24
N LEU A 154 2.87 2.85 -8.22
CA LEU A 154 2.79 2.08 -6.98
C LEU A 154 1.33 1.71 -6.73
N VAL A 155 1.10 0.44 -6.40
CA VAL A 155 -0.19 -0.06 -5.93
C VAL A 155 -0.07 -0.33 -4.44
N GLY A 156 -0.84 0.44 -3.67
CA GLY A 156 -0.96 0.30 -2.23
C GLY A 156 -1.95 -0.79 -1.81
N GLN A 157 -2.01 -1.02 -0.51
CA GLN A 157 -2.82 -2.04 0.15
C GLN A 157 -4.32 -1.92 -0.17
N PHE A 158 -4.88 -0.70 -0.26
CA PHE A 158 -6.31 -0.49 -0.53
C PHE A 158 -6.79 -1.21 -1.80
N VAL A 159 -6.04 -1.10 -2.90
CA VAL A 159 -6.44 -1.74 -4.17
C VAL A 159 -6.36 -3.26 -4.05
N LEU A 160 -5.37 -3.79 -3.34
CA LEU A 160 -5.25 -5.23 -3.13
C LEU A 160 -6.42 -5.78 -2.33
N GLU A 161 -6.87 -5.04 -1.31
CA GLU A 161 -8.01 -5.41 -0.46
C GLU A 161 -9.31 -5.35 -1.25
N VAL A 162 -9.58 -4.24 -1.95
CA VAL A 162 -10.83 -4.09 -2.71
C VAL A 162 -10.94 -5.10 -3.86
N LEU A 163 -9.81 -5.49 -4.45
CA LEU A 163 -9.78 -6.53 -5.49
C LEU A 163 -9.63 -7.94 -4.90
N ASP A 164 -9.52 -8.09 -3.58
CA ASP A 164 -9.31 -9.35 -2.87
C ASP A 164 -8.14 -10.17 -3.47
N LEU A 165 -7.01 -9.49 -3.64
CA LEU A 165 -5.78 -10.01 -4.24
C LEU A 165 -4.70 -10.23 -3.18
N TRP A 166 -4.05 -11.39 -3.23
CA TRP A 166 -2.98 -11.76 -2.33
C TRP A 166 -1.63 -11.64 -3.03
N ILE A 167 -0.60 -11.28 -2.24
CA ILE A 167 0.78 -11.28 -2.71
C ILE A 167 1.37 -12.67 -2.51
N ASP A 168 1.60 -13.41 -3.60
CA ASP A 168 2.40 -14.63 -3.58
C ASP A 168 3.87 -14.26 -3.39
N SER A 169 4.29 -14.25 -2.13
CA SER A 169 5.65 -13.93 -1.72
C SER A 169 6.70 -14.95 -2.21
N LYS A 170 6.30 -16.17 -2.57
CA LYS A 170 7.23 -17.18 -3.07
C LYS A 170 7.48 -16.98 -4.57
N ASN A 171 6.42 -16.74 -5.34
CA ASN A 171 6.49 -16.75 -6.80
C ASN A 171 6.58 -15.37 -7.46
N GLY A 172 6.44 -14.27 -6.70
CA GLY A 172 6.62 -12.93 -7.28
C GLY A 172 5.35 -12.33 -7.88
N LYS A 173 4.18 -12.89 -7.61
CA LYS A 173 2.95 -12.58 -8.34
C LYS A 173 1.84 -12.09 -7.42
N LEU A 174 0.89 -11.37 -7.98
CA LEU A 174 -0.44 -11.27 -7.39
C LEU A 174 -1.22 -12.51 -7.79
N ILE A 175 -2.00 -13.04 -6.85
CA ILE A 175 -2.96 -14.10 -7.08
C ILE A 175 -4.32 -13.65 -6.54
N PRO A 176 -5.44 -14.07 -7.13
CA PRO A 176 -6.73 -13.94 -6.48
C PRO A 176 -6.70 -14.65 -5.13
N ASN A 177 -7.53 -14.20 -4.18
CA ASN A 177 -7.76 -14.92 -2.94
C ASN A 177 -8.05 -16.40 -3.25
N PRO A 178 -7.21 -17.35 -2.79
CA PRO A 178 -7.41 -18.77 -3.06
C PRO A 178 -8.72 -19.33 -2.49
N GLU A 179 -9.29 -18.70 -1.46
CA GLU A 179 -10.57 -19.08 -0.87
C GLU A 179 -11.76 -18.58 -1.71
N SER A 180 -11.54 -17.59 -2.57
CA SER A 180 -12.53 -17.05 -3.50
C SER A 180 -11.87 -16.66 -4.83
N PRO A 181 -11.52 -17.64 -5.69
CA PRO A 181 -10.73 -17.40 -6.89
C PRO A 181 -11.50 -16.62 -7.96
N ASP A 182 -12.80 -16.89 -8.10
CA ASP A 182 -13.62 -16.36 -9.20
C ASP A 182 -14.14 -14.95 -8.93
N MET A 183 -14.44 -14.61 -7.67
CA MET A 183 -15.02 -13.32 -7.29
C MET A 183 -14.40 -12.76 -6.01
N PRO A 184 -14.26 -11.43 -5.87
CA PRO A 184 -13.82 -10.85 -4.61
C PRO A 184 -14.88 -11.03 -3.52
N LEU A 185 -14.45 -11.38 -2.31
CA LEU A 185 -15.33 -11.31 -1.15
C LEU A 185 -15.56 -9.84 -0.81
N LEU A 186 -16.81 -9.38 -0.92
CA LEU A 186 -17.20 -8.06 -0.46
C LEU A 186 -17.45 -8.14 1.04
N ASP A 187 -16.65 -7.45 1.84
CA ASP A 187 -17.05 -7.15 3.21
C ASP A 187 -18.31 -6.27 3.12
N GLU A 188 -19.42 -6.72 3.72
CA GLU A 188 -20.59 -5.87 3.91
C GLU A 188 -20.17 -4.70 4.84
N ILE A 189 -19.94 -3.52 4.25
CA ILE A 189 -19.61 -2.27 4.98
C ILE A 189 -20.86 -1.66 5.58
#